data_AF-A0A524K0W3-F1
#
_entry.id   AF-A0A524K0W3-F1
#
_cell.length_a   1.000
_cell.length_b   1.000
_cell.length_c   1.000
_cell.angle_alpha   90.00
_cell.angle_beta   90.00
_cell.angle_gamma   90.00
#
_symmetry.space_group_name_H-M   'P 1'
#
loop_
_entity.id
_entity.type
_entity.pdbx_description
1 polymer ?
#
loop_
_entity_poly.entity_id
_entity_poly.type
_entity_poly.pdbx_seq_one_letter_code
_entity_poly.pdbx_strand_id
1 'polypeptide(L)'
;AGEPAIFDPAVYYGDRETDLAMTELFGGFGQAFYSAYENAWPLDGGYRVRKTLYNLYHILNHLNLFGGGYLGQAQGMIDSLLSELR
;
A
#
# COMPACT_ATOMS: atom_id res chain seq x y z
N ALA A 1 -1.05 20.67 -21.29
CA ALA A 1 -1.03 19.48 -20.41
C ALA A 1 -0.14 19.81 -19.22
N GLY A 2 -0.42 19.25 -18.04
CA GLY A 2 0.44 19.38 -16.86
C GLY A 2 1.27 18.11 -16.65
N GLU A 3 2.46 18.25 -16.05
CA GLU A 3 3.30 17.13 -15.63
C GLU A 3 2.98 16.76 -14.17
N PRO A 4 3.00 15.46 -13.81
CA PRO A 4 2.76 15.05 -12.44
C PRO A 4 3.90 15.48 -11.52
N ALA A 5 3.57 15.84 -10.27
CA ALA A 5 4.53 16.14 -9.21
C ALA A 5 4.13 15.39 -7.94
N ILE A 6 5.13 14.99 -7.14
CA ILE A 6 4.97 14.27 -5.87
C ILE A 6 5.50 15.17 -4.75
N PHE A 7 4.82 15.18 -3.61
CA PHE A 7 5.14 16.02 -2.44
C PHE A 7 5.26 15.17 -1.17
N ASP A 8 5.84 15.74 -0.12
CA ASP A 8 5.95 15.16 1.23
C ASP A 8 6.55 13.74 1.30
N PRO A 9 7.80 13.54 0.85
CA PRO A 9 8.35 12.22 0.73
C PRO A 9 8.82 11.64 2.08
N ALA A 10 8.68 10.33 2.25
CA ALA A 10 9.31 9.55 3.31
C ALA A 10 10.31 8.56 2.69
N VAL A 11 11.42 9.09 2.14
CA VAL A 11 12.31 8.33 1.26
C VAL A 11 13.13 7.24 1.97
N TYR A 12 13.28 6.11 1.31
CA TYR A 12 14.23 5.05 1.66
C TYR A 12 14.47 4.13 0.45
N TYR A 13 15.50 3.30 0.51
CA TYR A 13 15.72 2.22 -0.46
C TYR A 13 14.94 0.99 0.01
N GLY A 14 13.96 0.56 -0.77
CA GLY A 14 13.06 -0.55 -0.41
C GLY A 14 12.41 -1.20 -1.62
N ASP A 15 11.40 -2.05 -1.35
CA ASP A 15 10.59 -2.64 -2.41
C ASP A 15 9.64 -1.60 -3.00
N ARG A 16 9.64 -1.45 -4.33
CA ARG A 16 8.76 -0.55 -5.08
C ARG A 16 7.27 -0.79 -4.80
N GLU A 17 6.92 -2.02 -4.43
CA GLU A 17 5.54 -2.41 -4.14
C GLU A 17 4.98 -1.66 -2.92
N THR A 18 5.82 -1.06 -2.06
CA THR A 18 5.37 -0.27 -0.92
C THR A 18 4.65 1.00 -1.36
N ASP A 19 5.24 1.72 -2.33
CA ASP A 19 4.64 2.95 -2.86
C ASP A 19 3.36 2.62 -3.62
N LEU A 20 3.37 1.54 -4.42
CA LEU A 20 2.19 1.12 -5.16
C LEU A 20 1.05 0.72 -4.21
N ALA A 21 1.34 -0.05 -3.16
CA ALA A 21 0.35 -0.45 -2.16
C ALA A 21 -0.31 0.76 -1.49
N MET A 22 0.47 1.79 -1.16
CA MET A 22 -0.04 3.01 -0.56
C MET A 22 -0.98 3.79 -1.48
N THR A 23 -0.74 3.77 -2.81
CA THR A 23 -1.69 4.38 -3.76
C THR A 23 -3.08 3.76 -3.70
N GLU A 24 -3.17 2.47 -3.35
CA GLU A 24 -4.43 1.72 -3.27
C GLU A 24 -5.15 1.87 -1.91
N LEU A 25 -4.49 2.39 -0.87
CA LEU A 25 -5.01 2.36 0.50
C LEU A 25 -6.15 3.35 0.75
N PHE A 26 -6.11 4.53 0.12
CA PHE A 26 -7.06 5.64 0.35
C PHE A 26 -7.73 6.13 -0.93
N GLY A 27 -8.44 5.24 -1.61
CA GLY A 27 -9.28 5.58 -2.76
C GLY A 27 -8.69 5.24 -4.14
N GLY A 28 -7.39 4.99 -4.23
CA GLY A 28 -6.77 4.52 -5.46
C GLY A 28 -6.54 5.60 -6.52
N PHE A 29 -5.61 5.33 -7.43
CA PHE A 29 -5.54 6.01 -8.72
C PHE A 29 -6.43 5.35 -9.78
N GLY A 30 -6.62 6.01 -10.93
CA GLY A 30 -7.40 5.45 -12.02
C GLY A 30 -6.71 4.25 -12.68
N GLN A 31 -7.51 3.37 -13.30
CA GLN A 31 -7.03 2.14 -13.95
C GLN A 31 -5.86 2.37 -14.94
N ALA A 32 -5.84 3.51 -15.63
CA ALA A 32 -4.77 3.86 -16.55
C ALA A 32 -3.39 3.92 -15.89
N PHE A 33 -3.30 4.36 -14.63
CA PHE A 33 -2.05 4.37 -13.87
C PHE A 33 -1.55 2.94 -13.63
N TYR A 34 -2.39 2.06 -13.09
CA TYR A 34 -2.01 0.68 -12.78
C TYR A 34 -1.67 -0.12 -14.05
N SER A 35 -2.42 0.07 -15.14
CA SER A 35 -2.11 -0.56 -16.43
C SER A 35 -0.77 -0.08 -17.00
N ALA A 36 -0.45 1.22 -16.88
CA ALA A 36 0.84 1.73 -17.32
C ALA A 36 1.99 1.20 -16.46
N TYR A 37 1.79 1.12 -15.13
CA TYR A 37 2.79 0.59 -14.21
C TYR A 37 3.06 -0.89 -14.46
N GLU A 38 2.01 -1.71 -14.62
CA GLU A 38 2.13 -3.15 -14.92
C GLU A 38 2.84 -3.40 -16.25
N ASN A 39 2.57 -2.58 -17.29
CA ASN A 39 3.26 -2.69 -18.57
C ASN A 39 4.76 -2.32 -18.48
N ALA A 40 5.12 -1.35 -17.63
CA ALA A 40 6.49 -0.89 -17.47
C ALA A 40 7.31 -1.80 -16.54
N TRP A 41 6.69 -2.28 -15.46
CA TRP A 41 7.33 -3.12 -14.45
C TRP A 41 6.31 -4.09 -13.82
N PRO A 42 6.08 -5.26 -14.46
CA PRO A 42 5.09 -6.23 -14.03
C PRO A 42 5.24 -6.63 -12.57
N LEU A 43 4.13 -6.76 -11.85
CA LEU A 43 4.12 -7.21 -10.47
C LEU A 43 4.24 -8.73 -10.38
N ASP A 44 4.90 -9.19 -9.33
CA ASP A 44 4.95 -10.61 -9.03
C ASP A 44 3.60 -11.10 -8.45
N GLY A 45 3.25 -12.36 -8.68
CA GLY A 45 1.96 -12.93 -8.27
C GLY A 45 1.70 -12.85 -6.76
N GLY A 46 2.75 -12.73 -5.93
CA GLY A 46 2.63 -12.54 -4.49
C GLY A 46 2.21 -11.13 -4.07
N TYR A 47 2.11 -10.16 -4.98
CA TYR A 47 1.77 -8.76 -4.66
C TYR A 47 0.45 -8.65 -3.89
N ARG A 48 -0.54 -9.49 -4.20
CA ARG A 48 -1.84 -9.46 -3.50
C ARG A 48 -1.70 -9.61 -1.97
N VAL A 49 -0.78 -10.45 -1.51
CA VAL A 49 -0.52 -10.66 -0.08
C VAL A 49 0.41 -9.57 0.46
N ARG A 50 1.49 -9.27 -0.27
CA ARG A 50 2.46 -8.25 0.15
C ARG A 50 1.85 -6.85 0.24
N LYS A 51 0.88 -6.50 -0.60
CA LYS A 51 0.10 -5.27 -0.50
C LYS A 51 -0.55 -5.09 0.87
N THR A 52 -1.17 -6.13 1.41
CA THR A 52 -1.75 -6.09 2.75
C THR A 52 -0.66 -5.85 3.81
N LEU A 53 0.50 -6.48 3.66
CA LEU A 53 1.63 -6.28 4.55
C LEU A 53 2.19 -4.84 4.48
N TYR A 54 2.37 -4.31 3.28
CA TYR A 54 2.86 -2.94 3.08
C TYR A 54 1.87 -1.90 3.58
N ASN A 55 0.57 -2.08 3.34
CA ASN A 55 -0.44 -1.18 3.87
C ASN A 55 -0.59 -1.28 5.39
N LEU A 56 -0.29 -2.42 6.01
CA LEU A 56 -0.33 -2.56 7.47
C LEU A 56 0.63 -1.57 8.15
N TYR A 57 1.82 -1.33 7.57
CA TYR A 57 2.74 -0.31 8.08
C TYR A 57 2.06 1.08 8.15
N HIS A 58 1.39 1.49 7.08
CA HIS A 58 0.70 2.78 7.04
C HIS A 58 -0.50 2.83 7.99
N ILE A 59 -1.28 1.75 8.11
CA ILE A 59 -2.41 1.70 9.05
C ILE A 59 -1.94 1.75 10.51
N LEU A 60 -0.83 1.08 10.85
CA LEU A 60 -0.22 1.20 12.17
C LEU A 60 0.28 2.64 12.43
N ASN A 61 0.88 3.28 11.42
CA ASN A 61 1.27 4.69 11.53
C ASN A 61 0.05 5.61 11.75
N HIS A 62 -1.05 5.38 11.03
CA HIS A 62 -2.28 6.15 11.21
C HIS A 62 -2.92 5.90 12.57
N LEU A 63 -2.87 4.67 13.09
CA LEU A 63 -3.29 4.35 14.46
C LEU A 63 -2.46 5.15 15.47
N ASN A 64 -1.15 5.19 15.31
CA ASN A 64 -0.26 5.93 16.22
C ASN A 64 -0.53 7.44 16.21
N LEU A 65 -0.83 8.02 15.03
CA LEU A 65 -1.01 9.47 14.87
C LEU A 65 -2.44 9.95 15.15
N PHE A 66 -3.46 9.13 14.83
CA PHE A 66 -4.86 9.54 14.79
C PHE A 66 -5.80 8.68 15.65
N GLY A 67 -5.32 7.56 16.19
CA GLY A 67 -6.03 6.77 17.19
C GLY A 67 -7.11 5.83 16.66
N GLY A 68 -8.12 5.57 17.51
CA GLY A 68 -8.93 4.35 17.54
C GLY A 68 -9.69 3.95 16.26
N GLY A 69 -9.90 4.86 15.31
CA GLY A 69 -10.51 4.52 14.02
C GLY A 69 -9.72 3.48 13.21
N TYR A 70 -8.40 3.41 13.43
CA TYR A 70 -7.50 2.51 12.68
C TYR A 70 -7.21 1.18 13.40
N LEU A 71 -7.59 1.02 14.67
CA LEU A 71 -7.24 -0.16 15.47
C LEU A 71 -7.88 -1.43 14.90
N GLY A 72 -9.18 -1.39 14.63
CA GLY A 72 -9.90 -2.54 14.07
C GLY A 72 -9.38 -2.92 12.68
N GLN A 73 -9.00 -1.93 11.87
CA GLN A 73 -8.40 -2.16 10.55
C GLN A 73 -7.03 -2.85 10.68
N ALA A 74 -6.16 -2.36 11.58
CA ALA A 74 -4.85 -2.98 11.82
C ALA A 74 -4.99 -4.44 12.25
N GLN A 75 -5.90 -4.72 13.20
CA GLN A 75 -6.16 -6.07 13.69
C GLN A 75 -6.65 -7.00 12.57
N GLY A 76 -7.64 -6.57 11.78
CA GLY A 76 -8.16 -7.37 10.67
C GLY A 76 -7.10 -7.66 9.59
N MET A 77 -6.20 -6.71 9.32
CA MET A 77 -5.09 -6.91 8.39
C MET A 77 -4.06 -7.91 8.93
N ILE A 78 -3.73 -7.85 10.23
CA ILE A 78 -2.85 -8.82 10.89
C ILE A 78 -3.46 -10.23 10.81
N ASP A 79 -4.75 -10.38 11.14
CA ASP A 79 -5.43 -11.69 11.08
C ASP A 79 -5.45 -12.26 9.66
N SER A 80 -5.70 -11.41 8.66
CA SER A 80 -5.64 -11.81 7.25
C SER A 80 -4.24 -12.30 6.86
N LEU A 81 -3.19 -11.59 7.26
CA LEU A 81 -1.80 -11.99 6.96
C LEU A 81 -1.42 -13.30 7.65
N LEU A 82 -1.83 -13.48 8.91
CA LEU A 82 -1.61 -14.73 9.65
C LEU A 82 -2.32 -15.92 9.00
N SER A 83 -3.46 -15.70 8.32
CA SER A 83 -4.19 -16.76 7.62
C SER A 83 -3.48 -17.28 6.37
N GLU A 84 -2.63 -16.47 5.72
CA GLU A 84 -1.84 -16.88 4.55
C GLU A 84 -0.67 -17.81 4.91
N LEU A 85 -0.36 -17.98 6.20
CA LEU A 85 0.69 -18.87 6.73
C LEU A 85 0.19 -20.27 7.12
N ARG A 86 -1.12 -20.51 7.06
CA ARG A 86 -1.76 -21.78 7.43
C ARG A 86 -1.99 -22.66 6.19
#